data_AF-A0A526PM60-F1
#
_entry.id   AF-A0A526PM60-F1
#
_cell.length_a   1.000
_cell.length_b   1.000
_cell.length_c   1.000
_cell.angle_alpha   90.00
_cell.angle_beta   90.00
_cell.angle_gamma   90.00
#
_symmetry.space_group_name_H-M   'P 1'
#
loop_
_entity.id
_entity.type
_entity.pdbx_description
1 polymer ?
#
loop_
_entity_poly.entity_id
_entity_poly.type
_entity_poly.pdbx_seq_one_letter_code
_entity_poly.pdbx_strand_id
1 'polypeptide(L)' 'MTAGLEAEDARGWSDLLAAAERGDAEAVRTELAAGADINQTDEGGWSALHLAAHNARMAALEALIAYP' A
#
# COMPACT_ATOMS: atom_id res chain seq x y z
N MET A 1 -11.65 -3.36 -26.39
CA MET A 1 -11.16 -4.49 -25.58
C MET A 1 -10.03 -4.01 -24.68
N THR A 2 -10.32 -3.13 -23.73
CA THR A 2 -9.34 -2.64 -22.73
C THR A 2 -10.09 -2.45 -21.42
N ALA A 3 -10.53 -3.56 -20.82
CA ALA A 3 -11.25 -3.57 -19.55
C ALA A 3 -10.51 -4.40 -18.49
N GLY A 4 -9.24 -4.72 -18.72
CA GLY A 4 -8.45 -5.59 -17.85
C GLY A 4 -7.40 -4.89 -17.00
N LEU A 5 -6.86 -3.74 -17.43
CA LEU A 5 -5.71 -3.14 -16.76
C LEU A 5 -6.10 -2.28 -15.54
N GLU A 6 -7.20 -1.53 -15.60
CA GLU A 6 -7.53 -0.60 -14.50
C GLU A 6 -8.04 -1.28 -13.22
N ALA A 7 -8.61 -2.49 -13.33
CA ALA A 7 -9.19 -3.18 -12.18
C ALA A 7 -8.15 -3.93 -11.32
N GLU A 8 -7.06 -4.40 -11.93
CA GLU A 8 -5.95 -5.04 -11.23
C GLU A 8 -5.08 -4.01 -10.52
N ASP A 9 -4.80 -2.90 -11.21
CA ASP A 9 -4.19 -1.73 -10.61
C ASP A 9 -5.04 -1.27 -9.41
N ALA A 10 -6.34 -0.99 -9.58
CA ALA A 10 -7.23 -0.58 -8.48
C ALA A 10 -7.35 -1.54 -7.29
N ARG A 11 -7.08 -2.84 -7.49
CA ARG A 11 -7.02 -3.82 -6.40
C ARG A 11 -5.72 -3.74 -5.63
N GLY A 12 -4.56 -3.88 -6.30
CA GLY A 12 -3.26 -3.76 -5.65
C GLY A 12 -3.08 -2.39 -4.96
N TRP A 13 -3.71 -1.37 -5.53
CA TRP A 13 -3.83 -0.03 -4.98
C TRP A 13 -4.54 0.04 -3.63
N SER A 14 -5.68 -0.62 -3.51
CA SER A 14 -6.43 -0.69 -2.25
C SER A 14 -5.74 -1.61 -1.24
N ASP A 15 -5.08 -2.66 -1.71
CA ASP A 15 -4.50 -3.69 -0.86
C ASP A 15 -3.26 -3.20 -0.10
N LEU A 16 -2.39 -2.38 -0.73
CA LEU A 16 -1.24 -1.78 -0.05
C LEU A 16 -1.67 -0.81 1.07
N LEU A 17 -2.65 0.07 0.79
CA LEU A 17 -3.18 1.02 1.77
C LEU A 17 -3.82 0.29 2.95
N ALA A 18 -4.64 -0.73 2.67
CA ALA A 18 -5.28 -1.54 3.71
C ALA A 18 -4.26 -2.33 4.55
N ALA A 19 -3.22 -2.88 3.92
CA ALA A 19 -2.14 -3.57 4.63
C ALA A 19 -1.41 -2.63 5.59
N ALA A 20 -1.10 -1.41 5.13
CA ALA A 20 -0.44 -0.40 5.94
C ALA A 20 -1.30 0.10 7.12
N GLU A 21 -2.60 0.31 6.90
CA GLU A 21 -3.56 0.69 7.96
C GLU A 21 -3.66 -0.40 9.06
N ARG A 22 -3.73 -1.67 8.65
CA ARG A 22 -3.74 -2.82 9.59
C ARG A 22 -2.40 -3.04 10.29
N GLY A 23 -1.31 -2.53 9.72
CA GLY A 23 0.06 -2.78 10.18
C GLY A 23 0.62 -4.14 9.78
N ASP A 24 0.07 -4.72 8.72
CA ASP A 24 0.48 -6.01 8.19
C ASP A 24 1.71 -5.85 7.29
N ALA A 25 2.88 -5.97 7.90
CA ALA A 25 4.15 -5.80 7.19
C ALA A 25 4.41 -6.87 6.12
N GLU A 26 3.84 -8.06 6.24
CA GLU A 26 4.02 -9.13 5.25
C GLU A 26 3.18 -8.84 4.01
N ALA A 27 1.92 -8.44 4.20
CA ALA A 27 1.07 -8.00 3.11
C ALA A 27 1.66 -6.76 2.40
N VAL A 28 2.18 -5.78 3.15
CA VAL A 28 2.88 -4.61 2.56
C VAL A 28 4.01 -5.05 1.63
N ARG A 29 4.89 -5.96 2.09
CA ARG A 29 6.00 -6.45 1.26
C ARG A 29 5.52 -7.22 0.03
N THR A 30 4.42 -7.97 0.17
CA THR A 30 3.84 -8.77 -0.92
C THR A 30 3.29 -7.85 -2.02
N GLU A 31 2.52 -6.83 -1.65
CA GLU A 31 1.96 -5.88 -2.60
C GLU A 31 3.06 -5.05 -3.29
N LEU A 32 4.07 -4.59 -2.54
CA LEU A 32 5.21 -3.89 -3.13
C LEU A 32 5.97 -4.79 -4.12
N ALA A 33 6.18 -6.07 -3.79
CA ALA A 33 6.81 -7.03 -4.69
C ALA A 33 5.93 -7.37 -5.92
N ALA A 34 4.62 -7.22 -5.81
CA ALA A 34 3.68 -7.36 -6.92
C ALA A 34 3.66 -6.12 -7.84
N GLY A 35 4.39 -5.05 -7.48
CA GLY A 35 4.49 -3.82 -8.27
C GLY A 35 3.51 -2.73 -7.87
N ALA A 36 2.90 -2.80 -6.68
CA ALA A 36 2.07 -1.74 -6.16
C ALA A 36 2.84 -0.41 -6.08
N ASP A 37 2.21 0.70 -6.46
CA ASP A 37 2.80 2.03 -6.35
C ASP A 37 2.83 2.49 -4.89
N ILE A 38 4.04 2.57 -4.33
CA ILE A 38 4.28 3.01 -2.95
C ILE A 38 3.85 4.46 -2.68
N ASN A 39 3.80 5.32 -3.71
CA ASN A 39 3.44 6.72 -3.58
C ASN A 39 1.95 6.98 -3.78
N GLN A 40 1.18 5.94 -4.05
CA GLN A 40 -0.24 6.10 -4.23
C GLN A 40 -0.93 6.58 -2.96
N THR A 41 -2.01 7.31 -3.17
CA THR A 41 -2.87 7.82 -2.12
C THR A 41 -4.33 7.41 -2.31
N ASP A 42 -5.07 7.31 -1.22
CA ASP A 42 -6.53 7.25 -1.24
C ASP A 42 -7.17 8.55 -1.74
N GLU A 43 -8.51 8.60 -1.77
CA GLU A 43 -9.28 9.79 -2.16
C GLU A 43 -9.00 11.02 -1.28
N GLY A 44 -8.48 10.82 -0.08
CA GLY A 44 -8.09 11.87 0.86
C GLY A 44 -6.63 12.33 0.73
N GLY A 45 -5.85 11.75 -0.18
CA GLY A 45 -4.42 12.05 -0.32
C GLY A 45 -3.53 11.30 0.68
N TRP A 46 -4.02 10.25 1.33
CA TRP A 46 -3.27 9.46 2.29
C TRP A 46 -2.58 8.27 1.62
N SER A 47 -1.26 8.19 1.78
CA SER A 47 -0.48 7.06 1.29
C SER A 47 -0.40 5.96 2.35
N ALA A 48 0.14 4.82 1.95
CA ALA A 48 0.43 3.72 2.87
C ALA A 48 1.28 4.19 4.06
N LEU A 49 2.26 5.07 3.81
CA LEU A 49 3.10 5.63 4.86
C LEU A 49 2.31 6.55 5.81
N HIS A 50 1.41 7.38 5.29
CA HIS A 50 0.53 8.22 6.11
C HIS A 50 -0.35 7.37 7.03
N LEU A 51 -0.98 6.32 6.48
CA LEU A 51 -1.86 5.42 7.23
C LEU A 51 -1.09 4.64 8.32
N ALA A 52 0.09 4.11 7.98
CA ALA A 52 0.92 3.38 8.94
C ALA A 52 1.42 4.31 10.06
N ALA A 53 1.85 5.53 9.73
CA ALA A 53 2.33 6.51 10.71
C ALA A 53 1.21 6.98 11.65
N HIS A 54 0.04 7.33 11.09
CA HIS A 54 -1.10 7.81 11.86
C HIS A 54 -1.64 6.77 12.84
N ASN A 55 -1.67 5.50 12.43
CA ASN A 55 -2.16 4.39 13.25
C ASN A 55 -1.04 3.73 14.10
N ALA A 56 0.15 4.32 14.18
CA ALA A 56 1.31 3.80 14.92
C ALA A 56 1.69 2.35 14.54
N ARG A 57 1.56 1.99 13.26
CA ARG A 57 1.86 0.66 12.72
C ARG A 57 3.34 0.52 12.37
N MET A 58 4.17 0.42 13.41
CA MET A 58 5.64 0.44 13.27
C MET A 58 6.17 -0.61 12.29
N ALA A 59 5.66 -1.85 12.32
CA ALA A 59 6.14 -2.91 11.43
C ALA A 59 5.85 -2.65 9.95
N ALA A 60 4.67 -2.11 9.62
CA ALA A 60 4.34 -1.72 8.26
C ALA A 60 5.11 -0.46 7.83
N LEU A 61 5.28 0.50 8.74
CA LEU A 61 6.10 1.69 8.50
C LEU A 61 7.55 1.33 8.18
N GLU A 62 8.15 0.43 8.97
CA GLU A 62 9.50 -0.11 8.72
C GLU A 62 9.59 -0.82 7.36
N ALA A 63 8.57 -1.60 6.99
CA ALA A 63 8.53 -2.25 5.68
C ALA A 63 8.47 -1.25 4.52
N LEU A 64 7.68 -0.17 4.67
CA LEU A 64 7.54 0.88 3.66
C LEU A 64 8.82 1.71 3.52
N ILE A 65 9.47 2.11 4.61
CA ILE A 65 10.70 2.92 4.56
C ILE A 65 11.93 2.13 4.12
N ALA A 66 11.91 0.80 4.30
CA ALA A 66 13.00 -0.08 3.89
C ALA A 66 12.91 -0.47 2.40
N TYR A 67 11.80 -0.17 1.73
CA TYR A 67 11.62 -0.44 0.31
C TYR A 67 12.34 0.62 -0.54
N PRO A 68 13.21 0.21 -1.48
CA PRO A 68 14.09 1.12 -2.25
C PRO A 68 13.39 1.89 -3.37
#